data_AF-A0A352JQG6-F1
#
_entry.id   AF-A0A352JQG6-F1
#
_cell.length_a   1.000
_cell.length_b   1.000
_cell.length_c   1.000
_cell.angle_alpha   90.00
_cell.angle_beta   90.00
_cell.angle_gamma   90.00
#
_symmetry.space_group_name_H-M   'P 1'
#
loop_
_entity.id
_entity.type
_entity.pdbx_description
1 polymer ?
#
loop_
_entity_poly.entity_id
_entity_poly.type
_entity_poly.pdbx_seq_one_letter_code
_entity_poly.pdbx_strand_id
1 'polypeptide(L)' 'KRNELEISDVNNVYLKNGELKYQKLKGRWADAGESLAAYNKAIVFARQMIEKGGADRL' A
#
# COMPACT_ATOMS: atom_id res chain seq x y z
N LYS A 1 -6.82 20.41 -11.27
CA LYS A 1 -7.33 19.03 -11.09
C LYS A 1 -6.80 18.17 -12.24
N ARG A 2 -6.58 16.87 -12.03
CA ARG A 2 -5.98 15.97 -13.03
C ARG A 2 -6.94 15.45 -14.10
N ASN A 3 -8.24 15.78 -14.00
CA ASN A 3 -9.32 15.26 -14.86
C ASN A 3 -9.48 13.73 -14.79
N GLU A 4 -9.22 13.16 -13.62
CA GLU A 4 -9.40 11.74 -13.33
C GLU A 4 -10.61 11.53 -12.40
N LEU A 5 -11.22 10.34 -12.46
CA LEU A 5 -12.16 9.87 -11.45
C LEU A 5 -11.37 9.26 -10.29
N GLU A 6 -11.08 10.08 -9.28
CA GLU A 6 -10.16 9.75 -8.19
C GLU A 6 -10.83 8.88 -7.11
N ILE A 7 -10.17 7.82 -6.65
CA ILE A 7 -10.66 7.03 -5.50
C ILE A 7 -10.81 7.89 -4.23
N SER A 8 -10.01 8.96 -4.11
CA SER A 8 -10.11 9.93 -3.02
C SER A 8 -11.47 10.64 -2.97
N ASP A 9 -12.13 10.84 -4.11
CA ASP A 9 -13.47 11.45 -4.14
C ASP A 9 -14.50 10.51 -3.49
N VAL A 10 -14.41 9.20 -3.74
CA VAL A 10 -15.23 8.19 -3.06
C VAL A 10 -14.94 8.17 -1.56
N ASN A 11 -13.67 8.15 -1.16
CA ASN A 11 -13.27 8.16 0.26
C ASN A 11 -13.80 9.41 0.99
N ASN A 12 -13.83 10.56 0.32
CA ASN A 12 -14.38 11.81 0.88
C ASN A 12 -15.89 11.72 1.12
N VAL A 13 -16.65 10.96 0.32
CA VAL A 13 -18.09 10.73 0.56
C VAL A 13 -18.28 9.90 1.83
N TYR A 14 -17.58 8.77 1.98
CA TYR A 14 -17.62 7.95 3.19
C TYR A 14 -17.16 8.72 4.43
N LEU A 15 -16.16 9.59 4.30
CA LEU A 15 -15.70 10.44 5.40
C LEU A 15 -16.80 11.40 5.87
N LYS A 16 -17.49 12.07 4.93
CA LYS A 16 -18.60 13.00 5.23
C LYS A 16 -19.79 12.31 5.89
N ASN A 17 -20.05 11.06 5.53
CA ASN A 17 -21.12 10.26 6.13
C ASN A 17 -20.74 9.65 7.48
N GLY A 18 -19.49 9.77 7.93
CA GLY A 18 -19.00 9.12 9.16
C GLY A 18 -18.82 7.60 9.02
N GLU A 19 -18.75 7.09 7.79
CA GLU A 19 -18.71 5.65 7.47
C GLU A 19 -17.30 5.17 7.12
N LEU A 20 -16.34 6.09 6.94
CA LEU A 20 -14.96 5.74 6.59
C LEU A 20 -14.26 5.03 7.76
N LYS A 21 -13.88 3.77 7.55
CA LYS A 21 -13.02 2.99 8.46
C LYS A 21 -11.61 2.91 7.92
N TYR A 22 -10.62 2.88 8.81
CA TYR A 22 -9.21 2.73 8.44
C TYR A 22 -8.49 1.81 9.42
N GLN A 23 -7.33 1.30 8.99
CA GLN A 23 -6.41 0.55 9.84
C GLN A 23 -4.97 1.01 9.61
N LYS A 24 -4.14 0.93 10.65
CA LYS A 24 -2.69 1.14 10.52
C LYS A 24 -2.04 -0.19 10.15
N LEU A 25 -1.34 -0.22 9.02
CA LEU A 25 -0.56 -1.39 8.61
C LEU A 25 0.72 -1.48 9.43
N LYS A 26 1.04 -2.70 9.88
CA LYS A 26 2.35 -3.03 10.48
C LYS A 26 3.27 -3.54 9.38
N GLY A 27 4.56 -3.24 9.47
CA GLY A 27 5.55 -3.65 8.48
C GLY A 27 5.79 -2.58 7.41
N ARG A 28 6.14 -3.01 6.20
CA ARG A 28 6.46 -2.11 5.08
C ARG A 28 5.39 -2.20 3.99
N TRP A 29 5.11 -1.06 3.38
CA TRP A 29 4.32 -0.95 2.16
C TRP A 29 5.22 -0.27 1.11
N ALA A 30 5.20 -0.78 -0.11
CA ALA A 30 6.02 -0.28 -1.20
C ALA A 30 5.17 -0.12 -2.45
N ASP A 31 5.38 0.99 -3.16
CA ASP A 31 4.82 1.22 -4.49
C ASP A 31 5.77 0.62 -5.53
N ALA A 32 5.23 -0.28 -6.36
CA ALA A 32 6.00 -0.95 -7.42
C ALA A 32 6.19 -0.09 -8.67
N GLY A 33 5.51 1.07 -8.77
CA GLY A 33 5.50 1.93 -9.96
C GLY A 33 6.45 3.13 -9.93
N GLU A 34 7.07 3.45 -8.78
CA GLU A 34 7.83 4.70 -8.61
C GLU A 34 9.11 4.76 -9.46
N SER A 35 9.94 3.72 -9.42
CA SER A 35 11.18 3.60 -10.21
C SER A 35 11.71 2.17 -10.18
N LEU A 36 12.61 1.82 -11.11
CA LEU A 36 13.30 0.52 -11.09
C LEU A 36 14.07 0.29 -9.77
N ALA A 37 14.66 1.34 -9.20
CA ALA A 37 15.36 1.25 -7.92
C ALA A 37 14.40 0.97 -6.75
N ALA A 38 13.23 1.62 -6.73
CA ALA A 38 12.20 1.37 -5.72
C ALA A 38 11.63 -0.06 -5.84
N TYR A 39 11.34 -0.49 -7.07
CA TYR A 39 10.89 -1.85 -7.36
C TYR A 39 11.89 -2.92 -6.89
N ASN A 40 13.18 -2.74 -7.21
CA ASN A 40 14.24 -3.65 -6.75
C ASN A 40 14.33 -3.72 -5.22
N LYS A 41 14.20 -2.58 -4.53
CA LYS A 41 14.17 -2.55 -3.05
C LYS A 41 12.97 -3.32 -2.50
N ALA A 42 11.80 -3.17 -3.10
CA ALA A 42 10.58 -3.88 -2.68
C ALA A 42 10.75 -5.40 -2.82
N ILE A 43 11.28 -5.88 -3.95
CA ILE A 43 11.52 -7.31 -4.18
C ILE A 43 12.56 -7.88 -3.23
N VAL A 44 13.70 -7.18 -3.05
CA VAL A 44 14.75 -7.64 -2.13
C VAL A 44 14.21 -7.75 -0.71
N PHE A 45 13.39 -6.78 -0.28
CA PHE A 45 12.72 -6.86 1.02
C PHE A 45 11.76 -8.06 1.10
N ALA A 46 10.91 -8.28 0.10
CA ALA A 46 9.98 -9.41 0.08
C ALA A 46 10.72 -10.75 0.16
N ARG A 47 11.82 -10.90 -0.59
CA ARG A 47 12.69 -12.08 -0.54
C ARG A 47 13.27 -12.31 0.86
N GLN A 48 13.82 -11.27 1.48
CA GLN A 48 14.39 -11.37 2.84
C GLN A 48 13.32 -11.76 3.88
N MET A 49 12.07 -11.33 3.71
CA MET A 49 10.97 -11.69 4.60
C MET A 49 10.62 -13.18 4.49
N ILE A 50 10.62 -13.74 3.28
CA ILE A 50 10.39 -15.17 3.05
C ILE A 50 11.53 -16.00 3.66
N GLU A 51 12.79 -15.62 3.40
CA GLU A 51 13.98 -16.32 3.90
C GLU A 51 14.07 -16.33 5.44
N LYS A 52 13.51 -15.31 6.11
CA LYS A 52 13.44 -15.20 7.58
C LYS A 52 12.26 -15.96 8.21
N GLY A 53 11.56 -16.81 7.46
CA GLY A 53 10.40 -17.58 7.95
C GLY A 53 9.09 -16.78 8.01
N GLY A 54 8.99 -15.69 7.26
CA GLY A 54 7.78 -14.85 7.20
C GLY A 54 6.67 -15.38 6.30
N ALA A 55 6.87 -16.50 5.59
CA ALA A 55 5.87 -17.09 4.70
C ALA A 55 4.61 -17.56 5.45
N ASP A 56 4.73 -17.92 6.73
CA ASP A 56 3.60 -18.34 7.58
C ASP A 56 2.82 -17.15 8.19
N ARG A 57 3.16 -15.90 7.85
CA ARG A 57 2.58 -14.66 8.44
C ARG A 57 2.08 -13.63 7.43
N LEU A 58 1.99 -13.99 6.15
CA LEU A 58 1.31 -13.22 5.10
C LEU A 58 -0.07 -13.83 4.85
#